data_AF-A0A8W8NEE7-F1
#
_entry.id   AF-A0A8W8NEE7-F1
#
_cell.length_a   1.000
_cell.length_b   1.000
_cell.length_c   1.000
_cell.angle_alpha   90.00
_cell.angle_beta   90.00
_cell.angle_gamma   90.00
#
_symmetry.space_group_name_H-M   'P 1'
#
loop_
_entity.id
_entity.type
_entity.pdbx_description
1 polymer ?
#
loop_
_entity_poly.entity_id
_entity_poly.type
_entity_poly.pdbx_seq_one_letter_code
_entity_poly.pdbx_strand_id
1 'polypeptide(L)'
;IYMYCVVMVVILFVQIAAVVIAAIFQSKVTEDLKAFLKSRLSAQYDGDVKTGDPFSLGLDVAQLQFECCGIDNYMDFLSATRWQDKKNTSDIIPLTCCKFTNKESFYKDVNSLNMDDTSCQTSPSDENSNFRKVAGTPY
;
A
#
# COMPACT_ATOMS: atom_id res chain seq x y z
N ILE A 1 34.36 -13.97 -25.87
CA ILE A 1 34.90 -13.37 -24.62
C ILE A 1 34.88 -11.83 -24.65
N TYR A 2 35.55 -11.18 -25.61
CA TYR A 2 35.69 -9.71 -25.61
C TYR A 2 34.36 -8.93 -25.67
N MET A 3 33.45 -9.29 -26.57
CA MET A 3 32.12 -8.66 -26.65
C MET A 3 31.33 -8.81 -25.34
N TYR A 4 31.42 -9.97 -24.70
CA TYR A 4 30.78 -10.21 -23.40
C TYR A 4 31.36 -9.31 -22.31
N CYS A 5 32.69 -9.19 -22.24
CA CYS A 5 33.35 -8.29 -21.29
C CYS A 5 32.94 -6.82 -21.52
N VAL A 6 32.85 -6.38 -22.78
CA VAL A 6 32.41 -5.01 -23.11
C VAL A 6 30.97 -4.77 -22.67
N VAL A 7 30.04 -5.69 -22.98
CA VAL A 7 28.63 -5.57 -22.57
C VAL A 7 28.49 -5.53 -21.05
N MET A 8 29.25 -6.36 -20.33
CA MET A 8 29.25 -6.36 -18.86
C MET A 8 29.73 -5.03 -18.29
N VAL A 9 30.82 -4.47 -18.83
CA VAL A 9 31.32 -3.16 -18.40
C VAL A 9 30.29 -2.05 -18.67
N VAL A 10 29.62 -2.08 -19.81
CA VAL A 10 28.56 -1.11 -20.13
C VAL A 10 27.39 -1.23 -19.15
N ILE A 11 26.93 -2.45 -18.85
CA ILE A 11 25.84 -2.68 -17.88
C ILE A 11 26.24 -2.16 -16.49
N LEU A 12 27.48 -2.37 -16.06
CA LEU A 12 27.97 -1.85 -14.77
C LEU A 12 27.89 -0.32 -14.71
N PHE A 13 28.31 0.38 -15.77
CA PHE A 13 28.19 1.84 -15.81
C PHE A 13 26.73 2.31 -15.80
N VAL A 14 25.84 1.62 -16.52
CA VAL A 14 24.40 1.93 -16.50
C VAL A 14 23.79 1.72 -15.11
N GLN A 15 24.16 0.65 -14.41
CA GLN A 15 23.69 0.39 -13.05
C GLN A 15 24.16 1.47 -12.07
N ILE A 16 25.44 1.87 -12.13
CA ILE A 16 25.97 2.94 -11.28
C ILE A 16 25.22 4.25 -11.54
N ALA A 17 25.01 4.62 -12.81
CA ALA A 17 24.24 5.80 -13.17
C ALA A 17 22.79 5.73 -12.65
N ALA A 18 22.13 4.57 -12.78
CA ALA A 18 20.77 4.36 -12.29
C ALA A 18 20.69 4.52 -10.76
N VAL A 19 21.66 3.99 -10.00
CA VAL A 19 21.72 4.16 -8.54
C VAL A 19 21.87 5.62 -8.16
N VAL A 20 22.75 6.38 -8.83
CA VAL A 20 22.94 7.81 -8.57
C VAL A 20 21.66 8.61 -8.86
N ILE A 21 21.01 8.33 -9.99
CA ILE A 21 19.75 8.98 -10.36
C ILE A 21 18.67 8.65 -9.32
N ALA A 22 18.54 7.38 -8.93
CA ALA A 22 17.57 6.96 -7.91
C ALA A 22 17.80 7.68 -6.58
N ALA A 23 19.06 7.82 -6.14
CA ALA A 23 19.39 8.52 -4.91
C ALA A 23 19.02 10.02 -4.93
N ILE A 24 19.24 10.71 -6.06
CA ILE A 24 18.97 12.15 -6.19
C ILE A 24 17.46 12.41 -6.36
N PHE A 25 16.77 11.60 -7.15
CA PHE A 25 15.37 11.84 -7.54
C PHE A 25 14.35 11.07 -6.70
N GLN A 26 14.78 10.33 -5.67
CA GLN A 26 13.90 9.52 -4.83
C GLN A 26 12.71 10.34 -4.31
N SER A 27 12.96 11.50 -3.70
CA SER A 27 11.92 12.33 -3.10
C SER A 27 10.87 12.78 -4.12
N LYS A 28 11.31 13.23 -5.30
CA LYS A 28 10.40 13.66 -6.37
C LYS A 28 9.57 12.50 -6.90
N VAL A 29 10.21 11.36 -7.17
CA VAL A 29 9.51 10.16 -7.65
C VAL A 29 8.49 9.69 -6.61
N THR A 30 8.82 9.74 -5.32
CA THR A 30 7.86 9.38 -4.27
C THR A 30 6.68 10.34 -4.18
N GLU A 31 6.89 11.63 -4.38
CA GLU A 31 5.82 12.64 -4.36
C GLU A 31 4.88 12.49 -5.56
N ASP A 32 5.44 12.38 -6.77
CA ASP A 32 4.67 12.15 -8.00
C ASP A 32 3.87 10.85 -7.93
N LEU A 33 4.49 9.78 -7.41
CA LEU A 33 3.83 8.50 -7.18
C LEU A 33 2.69 8.64 -6.16
N LYS A 34 2.94 9.28 -5.01
CA LYS A 34 1.89 9.51 -3.99
C LYS A 34 0.72 10.30 -4.56
N ALA A 35 0.98 11.36 -5.32
CA ALA A 35 -0.07 12.15 -5.96
C ALA A 35 -0.91 11.30 -6.92
N PHE A 36 -0.26 10.47 -7.75
CA PHE A 36 -0.95 9.54 -8.63
C PHE A 36 -1.79 8.52 -7.83
N LEU A 37 -1.22 7.89 -6.80
CA LEU A 37 -1.92 6.91 -5.98
C LEU A 37 -3.11 7.53 -5.25
N LYS A 38 -3.01 8.75 -4.72
CA LYS A 38 -4.12 9.48 -4.11
C LYS A 38 -5.24 9.78 -5.10
N SER A 39 -4.89 10.19 -6.32
CA SER A 39 -5.87 10.40 -7.38
C SER A 39 -6.62 9.11 -7.70
N ARG A 40 -5.90 7.98 -7.84
CA ARG A 40 -6.50 6.66 -8.10
C ARG A 40 -7.33 6.17 -6.92
N LEU A 41 -6.86 6.35 -5.69
CA LEU A 41 -7.60 6.07 -4.46
C LEU A 41 -8.93 6.82 -4.44
N SER A 42 -8.89 8.14 -4.69
CA SER A 42 -10.10 8.97 -4.67
C SER A 42 -11.18 8.48 -5.64
N ALA A 43 -10.75 8.00 -6.81
CA ALA A 43 -11.64 7.67 -7.92
C ALA A 43 -12.05 6.20 -8.00
N GLN A 44 -11.23 5.25 -7.51
CA GLN A 44 -11.39 3.82 -7.80
C GLN A 44 -11.47 2.93 -6.58
N TYR A 45 -10.90 3.34 -5.43
CA TYR A 45 -10.86 2.49 -4.25
C TYR A 45 -12.25 2.32 -3.64
N ASP A 46 -12.65 1.08 -3.45
CA ASP A 46 -13.97 0.71 -2.96
C ASP A 46 -13.94 -0.12 -1.68
N GLY A 47 -12.74 -0.50 -1.22
CA GLY A 47 -12.48 -1.23 0.03
C GLY A 47 -13.14 -2.60 0.14
N ASP A 48 -13.59 -3.15 -0.99
CA ASP A 48 -14.06 -4.53 -1.07
C ASP A 48 -12.91 -5.42 -1.53
N VAL A 49 -12.47 -6.31 -0.66
CA VAL A 49 -11.40 -7.28 -0.95
C VAL A 49 -11.76 -8.26 -2.08
N LYS A 50 -13.03 -8.33 -2.50
CA LYS A 50 -13.52 -9.14 -3.63
C LYS A 50 -13.74 -8.31 -4.91
N THR A 51 -13.35 -7.04 -4.90
CA THR A 51 -13.48 -6.16 -6.06
C THR A 51 -12.72 -6.68 -7.27
N GLY A 52 -13.26 -6.42 -8.46
CA GLY A 52 -12.59 -6.67 -9.72
C GLY A 52 -11.60 -5.55 -10.11
N ASP A 53 -11.53 -4.47 -9.32
CA ASP A 53 -10.62 -3.37 -9.59
C ASP A 53 -9.17 -3.71 -9.14
N PRO A 54 -8.21 -3.76 -10.09
CA PRO A 54 -6.85 -4.17 -9.77
C PRO A 54 -6.11 -3.17 -8.89
N PHE A 55 -6.51 -1.89 -8.89
CA PHE A 55 -5.90 -0.89 -8.02
C PHE A 55 -6.36 -1.08 -6.58
N SER A 56 -7.66 -1.30 -6.36
CA SER A 56 -8.22 -1.52 -5.03
C SER A 56 -7.62 -2.77 -4.36
N LEU A 57 -7.57 -3.88 -5.09
CA LEU A 57 -6.90 -5.11 -4.64
C LEU A 57 -5.40 -4.90 -4.38
N GLY A 58 -4.71 -4.18 -5.27
CA GLY A 58 -3.29 -3.89 -5.12
C GLY A 58 -2.99 -3.05 -3.87
N LEU A 59 -3.86 -2.08 -3.55
CA LEU A 59 -3.72 -1.26 -2.35
C LEU A 59 -3.98 -2.10 -1.09
N ASP A 60 -5.02 -2.93 -1.09
CA ASP A 60 -5.33 -3.85 0.00
C ASP A 60 -4.16 -4.79 0.32
N VAL A 61 -3.54 -5.37 -0.71
CA VAL A 61 -2.32 -6.20 -0.57
C VAL A 61 -1.16 -5.37 -0.02
N ALA A 62 -0.95 -4.16 -0.52
CA ALA A 62 0.14 -3.30 -0.06
C ALA A 62 -0.02 -2.92 1.42
N GLN A 63 -1.23 -2.59 1.87
CA GLN A 63 -1.53 -2.26 3.26
C GLN A 63 -1.19 -3.41 4.20
N LEU A 64 -1.49 -4.64 3.79
CA LEU A 64 -1.20 -5.85 4.57
C LEU A 64 0.28 -6.22 4.55
N GLN A 65 0.94 -6.12 3.39
CA GLN A 65 2.35 -6.47 3.25
C GLN A 65 3.29 -5.48 3.96
N PHE A 66 2.97 -4.18 3.90
CA PHE A 66 3.79 -3.13 4.48
C PHE A 66 3.29 -2.66 5.85
N GLU A 67 2.21 -3.25 6.36
CA GLU A 67 1.57 -2.88 7.62
C GLU A 67 1.32 -1.37 7.71
N CYS A 68 0.70 -0.82 6.68
CA CYS A 68 0.38 0.60 6.57
C CYS A 68 -1.12 0.81 6.31
N CYS A 69 -1.56 2.06 6.35
CA CYS A 69 -2.95 2.39 6.06
C CYS A 69 -3.06 3.68 5.25
N GLY A 70 -3.59 3.58 4.03
CA GLY A 70 -3.64 4.69 3.08
C GLY A 70 -2.30 4.95 2.40
N ILE A 71 -2.19 6.10 1.73
CA ILE A 71 -0.98 6.50 0.98
C ILE A 71 -0.03 7.28 1.89
N ASP A 72 -0.56 8.27 2.61
CA ASP A 72 0.11 9.02 3.67
C ASP A 72 -0.47 8.73 5.05
N ASN A 73 -1.77 8.43 5.15
CA ASN A 73 -2.42 7.93 6.37
C ASN A 73 -3.90 7.60 6.08
N TYR A 74 -4.60 7.10 7.10
CA TYR A 74 -6.02 6.77 7.00
C TYR A 74 -6.95 7.92 6.56
N MET A 75 -6.57 9.19 6.72
CA MET A 75 -7.40 10.32 6.27
C MET A 75 -7.52 10.38 4.75
N ASP A 76 -6.63 9.73 4.00
CA ASP A 76 -6.74 9.68 2.54
C ASP A 76 -8.08 9.06 2.10
N PHE A 77 -8.65 8.14 2.90
CA PHE A 77 -9.95 7.54 2.65
C PHE A 77 -11.13 8.51 2.76
N LEU A 78 -10.97 9.67 3.41
CA LEU A 78 -12.00 10.72 3.42
C LEU A 78 -12.25 11.29 2.02
N SER A 79 -11.23 11.27 1.16
CA SER A 79 -11.34 11.70 -0.23
C SER A 79 -11.76 10.59 -1.20
N ALA A 80 -11.85 9.34 -0.72
CA ALA A 80 -12.22 8.17 -1.52
C ALA A 80 -13.73 8.02 -1.64
N THR A 81 -14.34 8.69 -2.62
CA THR A 81 -15.81 8.74 -2.77
C THR A 81 -16.43 7.35 -2.85
N ARG A 82 -15.87 6.46 -3.67
CA ARG A 82 -16.40 5.08 -3.81
C ARG A 82 -16.35 4.28 -2.52
N TRP A 83 -15.29 4.45 -1.74
CA TRP A 83 -15.18 3.85 -0.41
C TRP A 83 -16.21 4.45 0.55
N GLN A 84 -16.33 5.78 0.59
CA GLN A 84 -17.32 6.45 1.43
C GLN A 84 -18.76 6.03 1.12
N ASP A 85 -19.07 5.74 -0.15
CA ASP A 85 -20.38 5.27 -0.58
C ASP A 85 -20.68 3.82 -0.18
N LYS A 86 -19.65 2.96 -0.10
CA LYS A 86 -19.81 1.52 0.14
C LYS A 86 -19.53 1.08 1.58
N LYS A 87 -18.75 1.84 2.34
CA LYS A 87 -18.37 1.49 3.71
C LYS A 87 -19.58 1.50 4.66
N ASN A 88 -19.48 0.80 5.78
CA ASN A 88 -20.45 1.03 6.86
C ASN A 88 -20.24 2.43 7.46
N THR A 89 -21.30 3.04 7.97
CA THR A 89 -21.25 4.41 8.51
C THR A 89 -20.21 4.55 9.62
N SER A 90 -20.08 3.53 10.48
CA SER A 90 -19.13 3.50 11.59
C SER A 90 -17.69 3.21 11.18
N ASP A 91 -17.44 2.70 9.97
CA ASP A 91 -16.10 2.33 9.53
C ASP A 91 -15.28 3.59 9.22
N ILE A 92 -14.16 3.75 9.90
CA ILE A 92 -13.20 4.84 9.73
C ILE A 92 -12.09 4.40 8.76
N ILE A 93 -11.73 3.13 8.78
CA ILE A 93 -10.66 2.54 7.95
C ILE A 93 -11.11 1.25 7.26
N PRO A 94 -10.48 0.89 6.13
CA PRO A 94 -10.69 -0.41 5.50
C PRO A 94 -10.19 -1.57 6.36
N LEU A 95 -10.76 -2.75 6.13
CA LEU A 95 -10.42 -3.98 6.86
C LEU A 95 -8.92 -4.30 6.77
N THR A 96 -8.29 -4.03 5.63
CA THR A 96 -6.87 -4.28 5.36
C THR A 96 -5.91 -3.42 6.18
N CYS A 97 -6.39 -2.34 6.81
CA CYS A 97 -5.61 -1.54 7.75
C CYS A 97 -5.51 -2.15 9.15
N CYS A 98 -6.35 -3.15 9.46
CA CYS A 98 -6.36 -3.81 10.76
C CYS A 98 -5.21 -4.78 10.91
N LYS A 99 -4.84 -5.07 12.16
CA LYS A 99 -3.87 -6.11 12.45
C LYS A 99 -4.56 -7.47 12.46
N PHE A 100 -3.93 -8.42 11.81
CA PHE A 100 -4.37 -9.81 11.75
C PHE A 100 -3.38 -10.69 12.50
N THR A 101 -3.91 -11.67 13.24
CA THR A 101 -3.10 -12.68 13.94
C THR A 101 -2.54 -13.73 12.98
N ASN A 102 -3.17 -13.91 11.82
CA ASN A 102 -2.79 -14.89 10.81
C ASN A 102 -2.61 -14.24 9.42
N LYS A 103 -1.58 -13.39 9.30
CA LYS A 103 -1.26 -12.65 8.06
C LYS A 103 -0.90 -13.57 6.88
N GLU A 104 -0.27 -14.70 7.17
CA GLU A 104 0.13 -15.73 6.19
C GLU A 104 -1.06 -16.28 5.39
N SER A 105 -2.27 -16.26 5.97
CA SER A 105 -3.46 -16.79 5.33
C SER A 105 -4.10 -15.82 4.34
N PHE A 106 -3.77 -14.53 4.37
CA PHE A 106 -4.24 -13.54 3.40
C PHE A 106 -3.88 -13.93 1.96
N TYR A 107 -2.66 -14.44 1.75
CA TYR A 107 -2.16 -14.87 0.44
C TYR A 107 -2.79 -16.17 -0.07
N LYS A 108 -3.45 -16.94 0.79
CA LYS A 108 -4.06 -18.23 0.46
C LYS A 108 -5.57 -18.14 0.31
N ASP A 109 -6.23 -17.49 1.26
CA ASP A 109 -7.66 -17.25 1.24
C ASP A 109 -7.98 -16.00 2.08
N VAL A 110 -8.36 -14.92 1.41
CA VAL A 110 -8.80 -13.68 2.05
C VAL A 110 -9.97 -13.92 3.03
N ASN A 111 -10.79 -14.95 2.81
CA ASN A 111 -11.91 -15.31 3.71
C ASN A 111 -11.46 -16.03 4.99
N SER A 112 -10.18 -16.39 5.11
CA SER A 112 -9.60 -17.03 6.30
C SER A 112 -8.89 -16.03 7.23
N LEU A 113 -8.98 -14.73 6.92
CA LEU A 113 -8.51 -13.66 7.79
C LEU A 113 -9.30 -13.66 9.10
N ASN A 114 -8.60 -13.97 10.20
CA ASN A 114 -9.13 -13.75 11.54
C ASN A 114 -8.57 -12.43 12.05
N MET A 115 -9.46 -11.46 12.22
CA MET A 115 -9.12 -10.15 12.77
C MET A 115 -8.90 -10.29 14.28
N ASP A 116 -7.84 -9.67 14.79
CA ASP A 116 -7.50 -9.71 16.23
C ASP A 116 -8.56 -9.00 17.08
N ASP A 117 -9.15 -7.93 16.52
CA ASP A 117 -10.15 -7.10 17.17
C ASP A 117 -11.23 -6.66 16.16
N THR A 118 -12.47 -7.10 16.38
CA THR A 118 -13.62 -6.78 15.52
C THR A 118 -13.95 -5.28 15.48
N SER A 119 -13.49 -4.49 16.45
CA SER A 119 -13.75 -3.05 16.53
C SER A 119 -12.77 -2.19 15.73
N CYS A 120 -11.67 -2.76 15.24
CA CYS A 120 -10.56 -2.01 14.61
C CYS A 120 -11.02 -1.03 13.51
N GLN A 121 -11.94 -1.43 12.64
CA GLN A 121 -12.42 -0.56 11.56
C GLN A 121 -13.18 0.67 12.09
N THR A 122 -13.83 0.54 13.24
CA THR A 122 -14.67 1.59 13.85
C THR A 122 -13.96 2.39 14.95
N SER A 123 -12.96 1.79 15.59
CA SER A 123 -12.17 2.39 16.67
C SER A 123 -10.69 2.00 16.51
N PRO A 124 -10.00 2.56 15.50
CA PRO A 124 -8.61 2.23 15.23
C PRO A 124 -7.68 2.78 16.32
N SER A 125 -6.78 1.93 16.80
CA SER A 125 -5.70 2.26 17.73
C SER A 125 -4.36 1.74 17.20
N ASP A 126 -3.26 2.20 17.79
CA ASP A 126 -1.91 1.71 17.45
C ASP A 126 -1.72 0.24 17.87
N GLU A 127 -2.60 -0.29 18.73
CA GLU A 127 -2.59 -1.69 19.17
C GLU A 127 -3.28 -2.59 18.15
N ASN A 128 -4.47 -2.21 17.66
CA ASN A 128 -5.29 -3.07 16.80
C ASN A 128 -5.18 -2.78 15.29
N SER A 129 -4.53 -1.68 14.90
CA SER A 129 -4.49 -1.23 13.50
C SER A 129 -3.14 -0.59 13.13
N ASN A 130 -2.95 -0.36 11.84
CA ASN A 130 -1.82 0.39 11.29
C ASN A 130 -2.23 1.76 10.75
N PHE A 131 -3.31 2.36 11.28
CA PHE A 131 -3.98 3.54 10.71
C PHE A 131 -3.08 4.79 10.52
N ARG A 132 -2.01 4.92 11.32
CA ARG A 132 -1.03 6.03 11.22
C ARG A 132 0.27 5.68 10.50
N LYS A 133 0.46 4.40 10.12
CA LYS A 133 1.72 3.94 9.53
C LYS A 133 1.73 4.18 8.02
N VAL A 134 2.89 4.59 7.52
CA VAL A 134 3.14 4.88 6.10
C VAL A 134 4.06 3.81 5.53
N ALA A 135 3.78 3.36 4.31
CA ALA A 135 4.64 2.39 3.65
C ALA A 135 6.07 2.96 3.46
N GLY A 136 7.08 2.16 3.79
CA GLY A 136 8.48 2.47 3.50
C GLY A 136 9.19 3.41 4.50
N THR A 137 8.56 3.77 5.63
CA THR A 137 9.28 4.43 6.73
C THR A 137 10.10 3.40 7.51
N PRO A 138 11.42 3.61 7.70
CA PRO A 138 12.18 2.80 8.64
C PRO A 138 11.63 3.06 10.06
N TYR A 139 11.35 1.97 10.78
CA TYR A 139 10.90 1.98 12.17
C TYR A 139 11.87 2.73 13.09
#